data_AF-A0A1U8I7Z0-F1
#
_entry.id   AF-A0A1U8I7Z0-F1
#
_cell.length_a   1.000
_cell.length_b   1.000
_cell.length_c   1.000
_cell.angle_alpha   90.00
_cell.angle_beta   90.00
_cell.angle_gamma   90.00
#
_symmetry.space_group_name_H-M   'P 1'
#
loop_
_entity.id
_entity.type
_entity.pdbx_description
1 polymer ?
#
loop_
_entity_poly.entity_id
_entity_poly.type
_entity_poly.pdbx_seq_one_letter_code
_entity_poly.pdbx_strand_id
1 'polypeptide(L)'
;MIPEFLVYVRNLKLSFNSLKGPTPDGLLYFAPEAFTGNKDLCGSIHGFHPCPSSPSVNQERNSKVKHTLLVFILVPTLLFFVTTFALVIFILCRRYRAKALKHDPSPTKNGDLFSIWNFDGKIAFEDIIKATEDFDIKYCIGTGGYGSVYRVVLPSGKVVALKKTPLIGS
;
A
#
# COMPACT_ATOMS: atom_id res chain seq x y z
N MET A 1 52.48 0.25 -9.80
CA MET A 1 52.32 1.68 -10.14
C MET A 1 51.45 2.29 -9.06
N ILE A 2 52.07 2.94 -8.07
CA ILE A 2 51.37 3.64 -7.00
C ILE A 2 51.26 5.10 -7.48
N PRO A 3 50.07 5.71 -7.58
CA PRO A 3 50.01 7.12 -7.90
C PRO A 3 50.46 7.92 -6.67
N GLU A 4 51.64 8.52 -6.77
CA GLU A 4 52.12 9.58 -5.88
C GLU A 4 51.32 10.86 -6.17
N PHE A 5 50.11 10.96 -5.62
CA PHE A 5 49.50 12.27 -5.39
C PHE A 5 49.80 12.69 -3.95
N LEU A 6 51.08 12.88 -3.64
CA LEU A 6 51.49 13.65 -2.48
C LEU A 6 51.38 15.13 -2.85
N VAL A 7 50.18 15.70 -2.64
CA VAL A 7 50.02 17.16 -2.63
C VAL A 7 50.75 17.66 -1.38
N TYR A 8 52.04 17.98 -1.54
CA TYR A 8 52.87 18.54 -0.49
C TYR A 8 52.52 20.02 -0.30
N VAL A 9 51.59 20.29 0.59
CA VAL A 9 51.24 21.65 0.99
C VAL A 9 52.29 22.14 1.98
N ARG A 10 53.20 23.03 1.55
CA ARG A 10 54.17 23.68 2.46
C ARG A 10 53.52 24.71 3.39
N ASN A 11 52.45 25.36 2.90
CA ASN A 11 51.83 26.50 3.57
C ASN A 11 50.32 26.27 3.66
N LEU A 12 49.83 25.92 4.84
CA LEU A 12 48.42 25.79 5.13
C LEU A 12 47.95 26.98 5.97
N LYS A 13 46.89 27.66 5.53
CA LYS A 13 46.20 28.71 6.33
C LYS A 13 44.71 28.40 6.37
N LEU A 14 44.25 27.89 7.49
CA LEU A 14 42.85 27.60 7.79
C LEU A 14 42.29 28.49 8.91
N SER A 15 43.06 29.50 9.33
CA SER A 15 42.70 30.39 10.43
C SER A 15 41.42 31.18 10.12
N PHE A 16 40.58 31.39 11.13
CA PHE A 16 39.36 32.21 11.07
C PHE A 16 38.31 31.74 10.03
N ASN A 17 38.22 30.44 9.75
CA ASN A 17 37.24 29.87 8.80
C ASN A 17 35.99 29.27 9.46
N SER A 18 35.79 29.49 10.77
CA SER A 18 34.68 28.90 11.54
C SER A 18 34.58 27.37 11.44
N LEU A 19 35.71 26.69 11.28
CA LEU A 19 35.80 25.23 11.21
C LEU A 19 35.39 24.60 12.54
N LYS A 20 34.84 23.39 12.47
CA LYS A 20 34.32 22.66 13.63
C LYS A 20 34.68 21.18 13.60
N GLY A 21 34.75 20.57 14.78
CA GLY A 21 34.92 19.13 14.93
C GLY A 21 36.38 18.68 15.08
N PRO A 22 36.63 17.36 14.98
CA PRO A 22 37.94 16.79 15.18
C PRO A 22 38.91 17.13 14.05
N THR A 23 40.13 17.49 14.42
CA THR A 23 41.19 17.69 13.44
C THR A 23 41.74 16.34 12.96
N PRO A 24 41.80 16.07 11.64
CA PRO A 24 42.47 14.89 11.11
C PRO A 24 43.95 14.81 11.51
N ASP A 25 44.44 13.61 11.79
CA ASP A 25 45.85 13.38 12.18
C ASP A 25 46.85 13.89 11.13
N GLY A 26 46.46 13.79 9.85
CA GLY A 26 47.23 14.30 8.72
C GLY A 26 47.36 15.83 8.68
N LEU A 27 46.77 16.59 9.61
CA LEU A 27 46.95 18.04 9.71
C LEU A 27 47.78 18.45 10.93
N LEU A 28 48.17 17.51 11.79
CA LEU A 28 48.94 17.76 13.01
C LEU A 28 50.40 18.16 12.73
N TYR A 29 50.90 17.96 11.51
CA TYR A 29 52.25 18.38 11.12
C TYR A 29 52.34 19.89 10.82
N PHE A 30 51.21 20.58 10.72
CA PHE A 30 51.16 22.02 10.48
C PHE A 30 51.19 22.82 11.77
N ALA A 31 51.71 24.04 11.65
CA ALA A 31 51.81 24.96 12.78
C ALA A 31 50.40 25.32 13.33
N PRO A 32 50.20 25.37 14.66
CA PRO A 32 48.90 25.67 15.28
C PRO A 32 48.27 27.00 14.83
N GLU A 33 49.08 27.96 14.41
CA GLU A 33 48.68 29.26 13.88
C GLU A 33 47.80 29.09 12.64
N ALA A 34 48.03 28.04 11.86
CA ALA A 34 47.22 27.70 10.69
C ALA A 34 45.76 27.42 11.06
N PHE A 35 45.44 27.11 12.31
CA PHE A 35 44.09 26.75 12.77
C PHE A 35 43.46 27.80 13.70
N THR A 36 44.19 28.87 14.04
CA THR A 36 43.73 29.90 15.00
C THR A 36 42.42 30.56 14.57
N GLY A 37 41.55 30.90 15.53
CA GLY A 37 40.26 31.55 15.25
C GLY A 37 39.11 30.58 14.92
N ASN A 38 39.35 29.27 14.92
CA ASN A 38 38.31 28.24 14.77
C ASN A 38 37.90 27.67 16.14
N LYS A 39 37.03 28.39 16.86
CA LYS A 39 36.66 28.10 18.26
C LYS A 39 36.06 26.70 18.53
N ASP A 40 35.46 26.09 17.51
CA ASP A 40 34.74 24.82 17.63
C ASP A 40 35.59 23.63 17.11
N LEU A 41 36.88 23.84 16.82
CA LEU A 41 37.83 22.76 16.53
C LEU A 41 38.30 22.11 17.83
N CYS A 42 38.51 20.80 17.76
CA CYS A 42 39.07 20.02 18.85
C CYS A 42 40.08 18.99 18.30
N GLY A 43 40.99 18.52 19.16
CA GLY A 43 41.98 17.51 18.79
C GLY A 43 43.33 17.74 19.46
N SER A 44 44.35 17.02 19.00
CA SER A 44 45.70 17.03 19.58
C SER A 44 46.58 18.20 19.10
N ILE A 45 45.98 19.29 18.61
CA ILE A 45 46.72 20.50 18.23
C ILE A 45 47.05 21.32 19.48
N HIS A 46 48.28 21.78 19.60
CA HIS A 46 48.71 22.66 20.69
C HIS A 46 47.85 23.93 20.75
N GLY A 47 47.20 24.20 21.89
CA GLY A 47 46.32 25.37 22.08
C GLY A 47 44.82 25.12 21.80
N PHE A 48 44.43 23.91 21.37
CA PHE A 48 43.03 23.51 21.23
C PHE A 48 42.63 22.53 22.34
N HIS A 49 41.33 22.48 22.66
CA HIS A 49 40.82 21.52 23.63
C HIS A 49 40.79 20.12 23.01
N PRO A 50 41.10 19.06 23.79
CA PRO A 50 40.91 17.70 23.33
C PRO A 50 39.43 17.47 23.01
N CYS A 51 39.14 16.76 21.92
CA CYS A 51 37.76 16.40 21.61
C CYS A 51 37.17 15.60 22.78
N PRO A 52 35.90 15.84 23.15
CA PRO A 52 35.24 15.05 24.16
C PRO A 52 35.36 13.59 23.76
N SER A 53 36.07 12.81 24.59
CA SER A 53 36.20 11.39 24.39
C SER A 53 34.79 10.82 24.46
N SER A 54 34.25 10.41 23.31
CA SER A 54 33.07 9.54 23.30
C SER A 54 33.42 8.36 24.22
N PRO A 55 32.74 8.15 25.36
CA PRO A 55 32.93 6.91 26.07
C PRO A 55 32.58 5.79 25.08
N SER A 56 33.39 4.74 25.07
CA SER A 56 33.25 3.54 24.24
C SER A 56 31.99 2.73 24.61
N VAL A 57 30.81 3.36 24.53
CA VAL A 57 29.48 2.82 24.83
C VAL A 57 28.66 2.66 23.54
N ASN A 58 29.32 2.67 22.38
CA ASN A 58 28.64 2.69 21.08
C ASN A 58 28.41 1.30 20.48
N GLN A 59 28.84 0.20 21.11
CA GLN A 59 28.51 -1.13 20.62
C GLN A 59 27.25 -1.71 21.28
N GLU A 60 27.11 -1.56 22.61
CA GLU A 60 25.99 -2.13 23.36
C GLU A 60 24.69 -1.28 23.28
N ARG A 61 24.80 0.05 23.23
CA ARG A 61 23.62 0.91 23.00
C ARG A 61 23.07 0.78 21.58
N ASN A 62 23.95 0.67 20.58
CA ASN A 62 23.52 0.50 19.19
C ASN A 62 22.85 -0.86 18.95
N SER A 63 23.29 -1.94 19.59
CA SER A 63 22.61 -3.24 19.48
C SER A 63 21.24 -3.24 20.16
N LYS A 64 21.12 -2.64 21.35
CA LYS A 64 19.84 -2.50 22.08
C LYS A 64 18.84 -1.65 21.30
N VAL A 65 19.24 -0.48 20.79
CA VAL A 65 18.37 0.39 19.99
C VAL A 65 17.95 -0.29 18.68
N LYS A 66 18.87 -0.96 17.98
CA LYS A 66 18.55 -1.72 16.76
C LYS A 66 17.55 -2.85 17.03
N HIS A 67 17.76 -3.61 18.12
CA HIS A 67 16.86 -4.70 18.49
C HIS A 67 15.47 -4.18 18.89
N THR A 68 15.41 -3.10 19.68
CA THR A 68 14.15 -2.45 20.05
C THR A 68 13.41 -1.96 18.81
N LEU A 69 14.08 -1.27 17.88
CA LEU A 69 13.46 -0.81 16.63
C LEU A 69 12.99 -1.97 15.75
N LEU A 70 13.77 -3.05 15.63
CA LEU A 70 13.38 -4.26 14.90
C LEU A 70 12.12 -4.89 15.48
N VAL A 71 12.02 -5.02 16.81
CA VAL A 71 10.83 -5.57 17.48
C VAL A 71 9.60 -4.68 17.24
N PHE A 72 9.75 -3.35 17.35
CA PHE A 72 8.66 -2.41 17.09
C PHE A 72 8.14 -2.43 15.65
N ILE A 73 8.96 -2.83 14.68
CA ILE A 73 8.54 -2.94 13.27
C ILE A 73 8.02 -4.35 12.96
N LEU A 74 8.75 -5.39 13.36
CA LEU A 74 8.42 -6.77 13.01
C LEU A 74 7.15 -7.27 13.68
N VAL A 75 6.92 -6.93 14.96
CA VAL A 75 5.79 -7.46 15.72
C VAL A 75 4.44 -6.94 15.18
N PRO A 76 4.22 -5.63 14.97
CA PRO A 76 2.97 -5.13 14.40
C PRO A 76 2.74 -5.62 12.97
N THR A 77 3.82 -5.70 12.17
CA THR A 77 3.75 -6.17 10.79
C THR A 77 3.30 -7.62 10.73
N LEU A 78 3.91 -8.50 11.53
CA LEU A 78 3.53 -9.91 11.61
C LEU A 78 2.09 -10.08 12.11
N LEU A 79 1.70 -9.33 13.15
CA LEU A 79 0.33 -9.36 13.67
C LEU A 79 -0.69 -8.93 12.62
N PHE A 80 -0.39 -7.89 11.85
CA PHE A 80 -1.25 -7.43 10.75
C PHE A 80 -1.41 -8.52 9.67
N PHE A 81 -0.33 -9.17 9.25
CA PHE A 81 -0.42 -10.24 8.26
C PHE A 81 -1.19 -11.47 8.78
N VAL A 82 -0.97 -11.87 10.02
CA VAL A 82 -1.69 -13.01 10.63
C VAL A 82 -3.18 -12.72 10.76
N THR A 83 -3.55 -11.53 11.25
CA THR A 83 -4.96 -11.14 11.43
C THR A 83 -5.68 -10.99 10.09
N THR A 84 -5.07 -10.35 9.09
CA THR A 84 -5.65 -10.22 7.75
C THR A 84 -5.84 -11.58 7.09
N PHE A 85 -4.84 -12.46 7.15
CA PHE A 85 -4.95 -13.81 6.60
C PHE A 85 -6.05 -14.62 7.29
N ALA A 86 -6.14 -14.57 8.62
CA ALA A 86 -7.19 -15.22 9.38
C ALA A 86 -8.59 -14.69 9.02
N LEU A 87 -8.74 -13.37 8.85
CA LEU A 87 -10.00 -12.75 8.42
C LEU A 87 -10.39 -13.18 7.00
N VAL A 88 -9.44 -13.22 6.06
CA VAL A 88 -9.68 -13.69 4.69
C VAL A 88 -10.14 -15.15 4.71
N ILE A 89 -9.44 -16.02 5.43
CA ILE A 89 -9.85 -17.42 5.59
C ILE A 89 -11.24 -17.51 6.20
N PHE A 90 -11.51 -16.75 7.27
CA PHE A 90 -12.82 -16.74 7.92
C PHE A 90 -13.94 -16.34 6.94
N ILE A 91 -13.73 -15.28 6.14
CA ILE A 91 -14.68 -14.85 5.11
C ILE A 91 -14.85 -15.95 4.05
N LEU A 92 -13.76 -16.54 3.55
CA LEU A 92 -13.82 -17.60 2.56
C LEU A 92 -14.55 -18.84 3.10
N CYS A 93 -14.27 -19.25 4.34
CA CYS A 93 -14.97 -20.33 5.03
C CYS A 93 -16.45 -20.01 5.18
N ARG A 94 -16.82 -18.78 5.57
CA ARG A 94 -18.25 -18.37 5.64
C ARG A 94 -18.91 -18.40 4.27
N ARG A 95 -18.24 -17.93 3.22
CA ARG A 95 -18.76 -17.99 1.84
C ARG A 95 -18.89 -19.43 1.37
N TYR A 96 -17.94 -20.30 1.70
CA TYR A 96 -17.99 -21.71 1.36
C TYR A 96 -19.11 -22.43 2.10
N ARG A 97 -19.27 -22.18 3.40
CA ARG A 97 -20.37 -22.74 4.22
C ARG A 97 -21.74 -22.22 3.76
N ALA A 98 -21.85 -20.94 3.39
CA ALA A 98 -23.06 -20.38 2.79
C ALA A 98 -23.38 -20.97 1.41
N LYS A 99 -22.38 -21.48 0.68
CA LYS A 99 -22.58 -22.25 -0.56
C LYS A 99 -22.93 -23.72 -0.28
N ALA A 100 -22.31 -24.33 0.74
CA ALA A 100 -22.55 -25.71 1.14
C ALA A 100 -23.93 -25.92 1.79
N LEU A 101 -24.45 -24.93 2.53
CA LEU A 101 -25.81 -24.91 3.05
C LEU A 101 -26.87 -24.77 1.93
N LYS A 102 -26.46 -24.43 0.70
CA LYS A 102 -27.31 -24.43 -0.49
C LYS A 102 -27.21 -25.74 -1.29
N HIS A 103 -26.54 -26.77 -0.77
CA HIS A 103 -26.50 -28.11 -1.36
C HIS A 103 -27.69 -28.98 -0.89
N ASP A 104 -28.88 -28.38 -0.88
CA ASP A 104 -30.12 -29.11 -1.11
C ASP A 104 -30.45 -28.86 -2.60
N PRO A 105 -30.75 -29.88 -3.42
CA PRO A 105 -30.84 -29.72 -4.86
C PRO A 105 -32.13 -28.97 -5.23
N SER A 106 -32.05 -27.64 -5.23
CA SER A 106 -32.95 -26.78 -5.99
C SER A 106 -32.10 -25.75 -6.75
N PRO A 107 -32.32 -25.54 -8.06
CA PRO A 107 -31.44 -24.74 -8.88
C PRO A 107 -31.75 -23.25 -8.66
N THR A 108 -31.20 -22.66 -7.61
CA THR A 108 -31.25 -21.20 -7.42
C THR A 108 -29.84 -20.61 -7.55
N LYS A 109 -29.29 -20.69 -8.77
CA LYS A 109 -28.40 -19.63 -9.25
C LYS A 109 -29.26 -18.37 -9.32
N ASN A 110 -29.07 -17.44 -8.38
CA ASN A 110 -29.27 -15.98 -8.52
C ASN A 110 -29.35 -15.30 -7.14
N GLY A 111 -28.34 -15.59 -6.32
CA GLY A 111 -28.14 -14.90 -5.04
C GLY A 111 -26.99 -13.92 -5.12
N ASP A 112 -27.04 -12.97 -6.08
CA ASP A 112 -26.47 -11.63 -5.91
C ASP A 112 -26.92 -10.70 -7.05
N LEU A 113 -28.15 -10.16 -6.95
CA LEU A 113 -28.63 -9.11 -7.87
C LEU A 113 -27.88 -7.78 -7.69
N PHE A 114 -26.83 -7.75 -6.86
CA PHE A 114 -25.93 -6.60 -6.66
C PHE A 114 -24.50 -6.84 -7.16
N SER A 115 -24.18 -7.97 -7.81
CA SER A 115 -22.97 -8.06 -8.66
C SER A 115 -23.21 -7.39 -10.03
N ILE A 116 -23.84 -6.21 -9.99
CA ILE A 116 -24.16 -5.30 -11.09
C ILE A 116 -22.83 -4.72 -11.58
N TRP A 117 -22.04 -5.51 -12.29
CA TRP A 117 -21.05 -4.97 -13.24
C TRP A 117 -20.58 -5.96 -14.31
N ASN A 118 -20.92 -7.25 -14.21
CA ASN A 118 -20.56 -8.25 -15.22
C ASN A 118 -21.80 -8.92 -15.82
N PHE A 119 -22.81 -8.12 -16.17
CA PHE A 119 -23.88 -8.62 -17.00
C PHE A 119 -23.52 -8.36 -18.46
N ASP A 120 -22.95 -9.37 -19.11
CA ASP A 120 -22.86 -9.43 -20.57
C ASP A 120 -24.28 -9.37 -21.12
N GLY A 121 -24.68 -8.19 -21.60
CA GLY A 121 -26.07 -7.84 -21.92
C GLY A 121 -26.70 -8.74 -22.99
N LYS A 122 -25.90 -9.53 -23.71
CA LYS A 122 -26.37 -10.45 -24.74
C LYS A 122 -26.98 -11.73 -24.17
N ILE A 123 -26.44 -12.24 -23.06
CA ILE A 123 -26.88 -13.50 -22.43
C ILE A 123 -28.18 -13.28 -21.62
N ALA A 124 -28.39 -12.08 -21.07
CA ALA A 124 -29.62 -11.71 -20.34
C ALA A 124 -30.83 -11.75 -21.25
N PHE A 125 -30.63 -11.29 -22.48
CA PHE A 125 -31.70 -11.02 -23.40
C PHE A 125 -32.38 -12.32 -23.86
N GLU A 126 -31.60 -13.38 -24.11
CA GLU A 126 -32.15 -14.70 -24.46
C GLU A 126 -32.92 -15.34 -23.31
N ASP A 127 -32.40 -15.26 -22.08
CA ASP A 127 -33.10 -15.77 -20.89
C ASP A 127 -34.38 -14.98 -20.59
N ILE A 128 -34.38 -13.66 -20.83
CA ILE A 128 -35.56 -12.79 -20.69
C ILE A 128 -36.59 -13.06 -21.79
N ILE A 129 -36.18 -13.21 -23.06
CA ILE A 129 -37.08 -13.59 -24.16
C ILE A 129 -37.74 -14.93 -23.84
N LYS A 130 -36.95 -15.91 -23.39
CA LYS A 130 -37.49 -17.24 -23.05
C LYS A 130 -38.44 -17.19 -21.86
N ALA A 131 -38.13 -16.41 -20.82
CA ALA A 131 -38.97 -16.27 -19.64
C ALA A 131 -40.25 -15.44 -19.88
N THR A 132 -40.24 -14.54 -20.86
CA THR A 132 -41.41 -13.73 -21.26
C THR A 132 -42.17 -14.33 -22.43
N GLU A 133 -41.76 -15.50 -22.94
CA GLU A 133 -42.27 -16.09 -24.18
C GLU A 133 -42.31 -15.06 -25.33
N ASP A 134 -41.17 -14.39 -25.54
CA ASP A 134 -41.02 -13.30 -26.51
C ASP A 134 -41.94 -12.09 -26.24
N PHE A 135 -42.02 -11.67 -24.97
CA PHE A 135 -42.85 -10.53 -24.55
C PHE A 135 -44.35 -10.72 -24.87
N ASP A 136 -44.87 -11.92 -24.62
CA ASP A 136 -46.29 -12.23 -24.75
C ASP A 136 -47.14 -11.26 -23.92
N ILE A 137 -48.26 -10.81 -24.52
CA ILE A 137 -49.22 -9.88 -23.91
C ILE A 137 -49.75 -10.37 -22.57
N LYS A 138 -49.79 -11.69 -22.32
CA LYS A 138 -50.24 -12.27 -21.05
C LYS A 138 -49.46 -11.80 -19.82
N TYR A 139 -48.22 -11.34 -20.02
CA TYR A 139 -47.38 -10.78 -18.96
C TYR A 139 -47.39 -9.25 -18.93
N CYS A 140 -48.06 -8.58 -19.87
CA CYS A 140 -48.15 -7.12 -19.90
C CYS A 140 -49.04 -6.62 -18.75
N ILE A 141 -48.47 -5.74 -17.93
CA ILE A 141 -49.19 -5.09 -16.82
C ILE A 141 -49.55 -3.65 -17.13
N GLY A 142 -49.06 -3.08 -18.23
CA GLY A 142 -49.45 -1.75 -18.68
C GLY A 142 -48.68 -1.28 -19.90
N THR A 143 -49.38 -0.54 -20.76
CA THR A 143 -48.82 0.07 -21.97
C THR A 143 -49.02 1.58 -21.91
N GLY A 144 -47.99 2.35 -22.25
CA GLY A 144 -48.08 3.81 -22.38
C GLY A 144 -47.22 4.33 -23.54
N GLY A 145 -47.19 5.65 -23.73
CA GLY A 145 -46.44 6.27 -24.84
C GLY A 145 -44.93 6.00 -24.83
N TYR A 146 -44.36 5.59 -23.70
CA TYR A 146 -42.94 5.27 -23.54
C TYR A 146 -42.65 3.77 -23.57
N GLY A 147 -43.61 2.95 -24.03
CA GLY A 147 -43.48 1.50 -24.17
C GLY A 147 -44.38 0.70 -23.24
N SER A 148 -44.09 -0.61 -23.20
CA SER A 148 -44.89 -1.59 -22.48
C SER A 148 -44.13 -2.15 -21.29
N VAL A 149 -44.82 -2.35 -20.17
CA VAL A 149 -44.28 -2.89 -18.93
C VAL A 149 -44.84 -4.30 -18.71
N TYR A 150 -43.96 -5.25 -18.44
CA TYR A 150 -44.28 -6.66 -18.26
C TYR A 150 -43.92 -7.10 -16.84
N ARG A 151 -44.79 -7.90 -16.23
CA ARG A 151 -44.51 -8.57 -14.96
C ARG A 151 -43.73 -9.85 -15.23
N VAL A 152 -42.56 -9.95 -14.61
CA VAL A 152 -41.70 -11.13 -14.73
C VAL A 152 -41.50 -11.73 -13.34
N VAL A 153 -41.70 -13.03 -13.23
CA VAL A 153 -41.31 -13.81 -12.05
C VAL A 153 -39.95 -14.43 -12.36
N LEU A 154 -38.92 -13.99 -11.66
CA LEU A 154 -37.59 -14.56 -11.80
C LEU A 154 -37.57 -16.01 -11.27
N PRO A 155 -36.63 -16.86 -11.73
CA PRO A 155 -36.44 -18.20 -11.17
C PRO A 155 -36.20 -18.23 -9.65
N SER A 156 -35.80 -17.08 -9.07
CA SER A 156 -35.67 -16.88 -7.62
C SER A 156 -36.99 -16.61 -6.89
N GLY A 157 -38.13 -16.59 -7.58
CA GLY A 157 -39.45 -16.25 -7.04
C GLY A 157 -39.70 -14.74 -6.88
N LYS A 158 -38.70 -13.89 -7.13
CA LYS A 158 -38.84 -12.44 -7.05
C LYS A 158 -39.63 -11.90 -8.25
N VAL A 159 -40.63 -11.07 -7.97
CA VAL A 159 -41.42 -10.36 -9.00
C VAL A 159 -40.71 -9.06 -9.36
N VAL A 160 -40.51 -8.82 -10.66
CA VAL A 160 -39.92 -7.59 -11.20
C VAL A 160 -40.76 -7.06 -12.36
N ALA A 161 -40.65 -5.75 -12.64
CA ALA A 161 -41.27 -5.09 -13.79
C ALA A 161 -40.22 -4.82 -14.86
N LEU A 162 -40.43 -5.33 -16.07
CA LEU A 162 -39.55 -5.15 -17.22
C LEU A 162 -40.18 -4.14 -18.19
N LYS A 163 -39.45 -3.09 -18.58
CA LYS A 163 -39.93 -2.08 -19.53
C LYS A 163 -39.32 -2.32 -20.92
N LYS A 164 -40.16 -2.54 -21.92
CA LYS A 164 -39.79 -2.61 -23.35
C LYS A 164 -40.09 -1.26 -24.00
N THR A 165 -39.06 -0.55 -24.45
CA THR A 165 -39.20 0.69 -25.21
C THR A 165 -39.46 0.39 -26.69
N PRO A 166 -40.25 1.22 -27.40
CA PRO A 166 -40.38 1.11 -28.85
C PRO A 166 -39.02 1.24 -29.53
N LEU A 167 -38.74 0.44 -30.55
CA LEU A 167 -37.59 0.67 -31.43
C LEU A 167 -37.92 1.91 -32.27
N ILE A 168 -37.22 3.01 -32.00
CA ILE A 168 -37.25 4.20 -32.86
C ILE A 168 -36.36 3.84 -34.05
N GLY A 169 -36.99 3.56 -35.20
CA GLY A 169 -36.26 3.35 -36.46
C GLY A 169 -35.53 4.62 -36.85
N SER A 170 -34.21 4.53 -36.99
CA SER A 170 -33.36 5.50 -37.70
C SER A 170 -33.16 5.04 -39.14
#